data_AF-A0A1A8PN64-F1
#
_entry.id   AF-A0A1A8PN64-F1
#
_cell.length_a   1.000
_cell.length_b   1.000
_cell.length_c   1.000
_cell.angle_alpha   90.00
_cell.angle_beta   90.00
_cell.angle_gamma   90.00
#
_symmetry.space_group_name_H-M   'P 1'
#
loop_
_entity.id
_entity.type
_entity.pdbx_description
1 polymer ?
#
loop_
_entity_poly.entity_id
_entity_poly.type
_entity_poly.pdbx_seq_one_letter_code
_entity_poly.pdbx_strand_id
1 'polypeptide(L)' 'VENQPANITITLNHVHAAITWKRRGAVLVSRPGVYDMSMPDDDQHCLRIQRVKSADIGQLVVTASNQFGSD' A
#
# COMPACT_ATOMS: atom_id res chain seq x y z
N VAL A 1 -2.57 -11.47 15.64
CA VAL A 1 -3.63 -11.56 14.60
C VAL A 1 -2.99 -12.14 13.34
N GLU A 2 -2.97 -13.46 13.22
CA GLU A 2 -2.41 -14.16 12.04
C GLU A 2 -3.57 -14.64 11.16
N ASN A 3 -3.35 -14.74 9.85
CA ASN A 3 -4.32 -15.20 8.85
C ASN A 3 -5.58 -14.34 8.65
N GLN A 4 -5.72 -13.25 9.42
CA GLN A 4 -6.75 -12.25 9.21
C GLN A 4 -6.27 -11.20 8.18
N PRO A 5 -7.20 -10.52 7.51
CA PRO A 5 -6.86 -9.40 6.66
C PRO A 5 -6.40 -8.20 7.48
N ALA A 6 -5.54 -7.38 6.88
CA ALA A 6 -5.16 -6.07 7.40
C ALA A 6 -5.26 -5.03 6.29
N ASN A 7 -5.81 -3.87 6.62
CA ASN A 7 -5.92 -2.72 5.74
C ASN A 7 -4.97 -1.60 6.21
N ILE A 8 -4.21 -1.06 5.27
CA ILE A 8 -3.41 0.15 5.46
C ILE A 8 -3.98 1.18 4.50
N THR A 9 -4.44 2.31 5.04
CA THR A 9 -4.93 3.44 4.25
C THR A 9 -4.00 4.62 4.46
N ILE A 10 -3.61 5.26 3.37
CA ILE A 10 -2.97 6.57 3.38
C ILE A 10 -3.89 7.60 2.74
N THR A 11 -3.82 8.82 3.24
CA THR A 11 -4.55 9.96 2.69
C THR A 11 -3.54 11.01 2.23
N LEU A 12 -3.65 11.46 0.99
CA LEU A 12 -2.82 12.49 0.39
C LEU A 12 -3.61 13.78 0.26
N ASN A 13 -3.03 14.93 0.55
CA ASN A 13 -3.74 16.21 0.43
C ASN A 13 -3.95 16.62 -1.05
N HIS A 14 -4.95 16.05 -1.72
CA HIS A 14 -5.38 16.35 -3.09
C HIS A 14 -4.25 16.44 -4.14
N VAL A 15 -3.13 15.76 -3.89
CA VAL A 15 -2.02 15.67 -4.85
C VAL A 15 -2.29 14.47 -5.74
N HIS A 16 -2.32 14.70 -7.05
CA HIS A 16 -2.30 13.62 -8.02
C HIS A 16 -0.89 12.99 -8.01
N ALA A 17 -0.74 11.88 -7.29
CA ALA A 17 0.51 11.14 -7.15
C ALA A 17 0.30 9.65 -7.41
N ALA A 18 1.30 9.01 -8.02
CA ALA A 18 1.38 7.58 -8.13
C ALA A 18 1.87 6.99 -6.79
N ILE A 19 1.12 6.02 -6.25
CA ILE A 19 1.48 5.33 -5.01
C ILE A 19 2.23 4.03 -5.32
N THR A 20 3.38 3.85 -4.68
CA THR A 20 4.13 2.60 -4.70
C THR A 20 4.29 2.05 -3.29
N TRP A 21 3.90 0.79 -3.10
CA TRP A 21 4.11 0.06 -1.85
C TRP A 21 5.34 -0.84 -1.96
N LYS A 22 6.22 -0.82 -0.97
CA LYS A 22 7.41 -1.66 -0.91
C LYS A 22 7.53 -2.36 0.43
N ARG A 23 7.98 -3.61 0.39
CA ARG A 23 8.34 -4.38 1.58
C ARG A 23 9.68 -5.06 1.37
N ARG A 24 10.60 -4.86 2.32
CA ARG A 24 11.99 -5.36 2.23
C ARG A 24 12.65 -4.98 0.88
N GLY A 25 12.39 -3.75 0.42
CA GLY A 25 12.89 -3.22 -0.86
C GLY A 25 12.14 -3.68 -2.12
N ALA A 26 11.31 -4.73 -2.05
CA ALA A 26 10.54 -5.22 -3.19
C ALA A 26 9.22 -4.46 -3.35
N VAL A 27 8.91 -4.04 -4.57
CA VAL A 27 7.62 -3.43 -4.92
C VAL A 27 6.52 -4.47 -4.82
N LEU A 28 5.49 -4.16 -4.05
CA LEU A 28 4.26 -4.95 -4.01
C LEU A 28 3.45 -4.61 -5.26
N VAL A 29 2.85 -5.63 -5.86
CA VAL A 29 1.97 -5.48 -7.01
C VAL A 29 0.60 -5.99 -6.59
N SER A 30 -0.45 -5.33 -7.08
CA SER A 30 -1.82 -5.82 -6.88
C SER A 30 -1.93 -7.25 -7.41
N ARG A 31 -2.25 -8.17 -6.49
CA ARG A 31 -2.48 -9.59 -6.77
C ARG A 31 -3.71 -10.03 -5.99
N PRO A 32 -4.82 -10.34 -6.69
CA PRO A 32 -6.03 -10.83 -6.06
C PRO A 32 -5.74 -11.98 -5.09
N GLY A 33 -6.32 -11.91 -3.89
CA GLY A 33 -6.12 -12.96 -2.88
C GLY A 33 -4.82 -12.82 -2.07
N VAL A 34 -3.95 -11.86 -2.39
CA VAL A 34 -2.70 -11.59 -1.65
C VAL A 34 -2.62 -10.13 -1.22
N TYR A 35 -2.52 -9.23 -2.20
CA TYR A 35 -2.45 -7.78 -2.03
C TYR A 35 -3.51 -7.14 -2.92
N ASP A 36 -4.59 -6.66 -2.32
CA ASP A 36 -5.55 -5.83 -3.05
C ASP A 36 -5.16 -4.37 -2.83
N MET A 37 -5.08 -3.62 -3.92
CA MET A 37 -4.77 -2.19 -3.89
C MET A 37 -5.96 -1.45 -4.48
N SER A 38 -6.45 -0.44 -3.77
CA SER A 38 -7.61 0.34 -4.19
C SER A 38 -7.46 1.81 -3.86
N MET A 39 -8.29 2.62 -4.49
CA MET A 39 -8.39 4.07 -4.26
C MET A 39 -9.88 4.36 -4.02
N PRO A 40 -10.36 4.22 -2.77
CA PRO A 40 -11.79 4.35 -2.47
C PRO A 40 -12.32 5.77 -2.66
N ASP A 41 -11.48 6.77 -2.43
CA ASP A 41 -11.75 8.20 -2.62
C ASP A 41 -10.57 8.86 -3.38
N ASP A 42 -10.74 10.08 -3.89
CA ASP A 42 -9.75 10.80 -4.71
C ASP A 42 -8.41 11.07 -3.99
N ASP A 43 -8.41 11.03 -2.66
CA ASP A 43 -7.25 11.29 -1.81
C ASP A 43 -6.79 10.06 -1.00
N GLN A 44 -7.51 8.95 -1.06
CA GLN A 44 -7.21 7.76 -0.27
C GLN A 44 -6.64 6.63 -1.11
N HIS A 45 -5.54 6.05 -0.66
CA HIS A 45 -4.99 4.83 -1.24
C HIS A 45 -4.90 3.74 -0.18
N CYS A 46 -5.41 2.56 -0.53
CA CYS A 46 -5.51 1.43 0.38
C CYS A 46 -4.68 0.24 -0.12
N LEU A 47 -3.94 -0.39 0.79
CA LEU A 47 -3.36 -1.71 0.63
C LEU A 47 -4.05 -2.67 1.60
N ARG A 48 -4.72 -3.70 1.06
CA ARG A 48 -5.28 -4.80 1.84
C ARG A 48 -4.46 -6.06 1.66
N ILE A 49 -3.83 -6.50 2.75
CA ILE A 49 -3.20 -7.81 2.85
C ILE A 49 -4.30 -8.81 3.23
N GLN A 50 -4.59 -9.80 2.38
CA GLN A 50 -5.72 -10.71 2.61
C GLN A 50 -5.53 -11.61 3.83
N ARG A 51 -4.29 -12.08 4.03
CA ARG A 51 -3.92 -13.00 5.10
C ARG A 51 -2.54 -12.63 5.61
N VAL A 52 -2.49 -11.96 6.75
CA VAL A 52 -1.23 -11.59 7.39
C VAL A 52 -0.49 -12.84 7.86
N LYS A 53 0.78 -12.97 7.48
CA LYS A 53 1.71 -14.04 7.84
C LYS A 53 2.94 -13.47 8.56
N SER A 54 3.71 -14.33 9.22
CA SER A 54 4.99 -13.96 9.83
C SER A 54 5.96 -13.25 8.88
N ALA A 55 5.94 -13.61 7.59
CA ALA A 55 6.75 -12.97 6.55
C ALA A 55 6.36 -11.51 6.26
N ASP A 56 5.16 -11.10 6.66
CA ASP A 56 4.66 -9.74 6.47
C ASP A 56 5.13 -8.79 7.59
N ILE A 57 5.72 -9.33 8.67
CA ILE A 57 6.31 -8.55 9.74
C ILE A 57 7.54 -7.78 9.22
N GLY A 58 7.57 -6.49 9.52
CA GLY A 58 8.66 -5.57 9.21
C GLY A 58 8.16 -4.25 8.66
N GLN A 59 9.10 -3.47 8.12
CA GLN A 59 8.80 -2.17 7.52
C GLN A 59 8.05 -2.32 6.20
N LEU A 60 6.93 -1.62 6.11
CA LEU A 60 6.23 -1.30 4.88
C LEU A 60 6.57 0.15 4.54
N VAL A 61 7.05 0.40 3.33
CA VAL A 61 7.33 1.75 2.82
C VAL A 61 6.29 2.05 1.76
N VAL A 62 5.71 3.24 1.83
CA VAL A 62 4.84 3.79 0.80
C VAL A 62 5.52 5.03 0.26
N THR A 63 5.51 5.19 -1.06
CA THR A 63 6.06 6.37 -1.73
C THR A 63 4.98 6.97 -2.61
N ALA A 64 4.73 8.26 -2.44
CA ALA A 64 3.88 9.05 -3.30
C ALA A 64 4.78 9.85 -4.25
N SER A 65 4.63 9.68 -5.56
CA SER A 65 5.47 10.37 -6.55
C SER A 65 4.64 11.05 -7.63
N ASN A 66 5.04 12.26 -8.00
CA ASN A 66 4.48 13.01 -9.11
C ASN A 66 5.61 13.68 -9.92
N GLN A 67 5.25 14.52 -10.90
CA GLN A 67 6.23 15.22 -11.74
C GLN A 67 7.16 16.19 -10.98
N PHE A 68 6.83 16.57 -9.75
CA PHE A 68 7.59 17.52 -8.94
C PHE A 68 8.49 16.83 -7.91
N GLY A 69 8.31 15.54 -7.65
CA GLY A 69 9.15 14.79 -6.72
C GLY A 69 8.49 13.53 -6.15
N SER A 70 9.03 13.07 -5.03
CA SER A 70 8.50 11.94 -4.27
C SER A 70 8.68 12.18 -2.77
N ASP A 71 7.71 11.69 -2.01
CA ASP A 71 7.76 11.55 -0.54
C ASP A 71 7.55 10.07 -0.17
#